data_AF-A0A176EBK1-F1
#
_entry.id   AF-A0A176EBK1-F1
#
_cell.length_a   1.000
_cell.length_b   1.000
_cell.length_c   1.000
_cell.angle_alpha   90.00
_cell.angle_beta   90.00
_cell.angle_gamma   90.00
#
_symmetry.space_group_name_H-M   'P 1'
#
loop_
_entity.id
_entity.type
_entity.pdbx_description
1 polymer ?
#
loop_
_entity_poly.entity_id
_entity_poly.type
_entity_poly.pdbx_seq_one_letter_code
_entity_poly.pdbx_strand_id
1 'polypeptide(L)'
;MKIPAGYTIRFPSEGGPPGQHGSVAFNGRHWKMFNKVDAQARAQLEAAMKTWCRFGPMDMPDSKFKFEGRHRKGGKNIRIDTFKGWQVRFYGTTIEVNRKAVFLITEADLAKKQDAAMKTKLDNAVEVASMQIKKAEE
;
A
#
# COMPACT_ATOMS: atom_id res chain seq x y z
N MET A 1 -8.13 -13.21 8.43
CA MET A 1 -8.58 -12.54 7.20
C MET A 1 -8.00 -13.25 5.99
N LYS A 2 -8.59 -13.05 4.82
CA LYS A 2 -8.09 -13.49 3.52
C LYS A 2 -7.68 -12.27 2.68
N ILE A 3 -6.88 -12.49 1.64
CA ILE A 3 -6.60 -11.43 0.66
C ILE A 3 -7.93 -11.14 -0.08
N PRO A 4 -8.39 -9.87 -0.14
CA PRO A 4 -9.64 -9.54 -0.80
C PRO A 4 -9.65 -9.96 -2.28
N ALA A 5 -10.81 -10.38 -2.77
CA ALA A 5 -10.97 -10.74 -4.18
C ALA A 5 -10.53 -9.59 -5.12
N GLY A 6 -9.74 -9.93 -6.13
CA GLY A 6 -9.19 -8.98 -7.10
C GLY A 6 -7.87 -8.32 -6.69
N TYR A 7 -7.33 -8.62 -5.50
CA TYR A 7 -5.96 -8.28 -5.12
C TYR A 7 -4.99 -9.42 -5.43
N THR A 8 -3.82 -9.06 -5.97
CA THR A 8 -2.73 -10.00 -6.24
C THR A 8 -1.49 -9.51 -5.51
N ILE A 9 -0.81 -10.41 -4.79
CA ILE A 9 0.51 -10.11 -4.21
C ILE A 9 1.47 -9.84 -5.36
N ARG A 10 2.12 -8.68 -5.33
CA ARG A 10 3.15 -8.28 -6.30
C ARG A 10 4.53 -8.23 -5.70
N PHE A 11 4.62 -8.04 -4.38
CA PHE A 11 5.88 -8.09 -3.65
C PHE A 11 5.73 -8.92 -2.38
N PRO A 12 6.68 -9.83 -2.08
CA PRO A 12 7.72 -10.36 -2.96
C PRO A 12 7.15 -11.39 -3.96
N SER A 13 7.68 -11.44 -5.19
CA SER A 13 7.17 -12.27 -6.31
C SER A 13 7.97 -13.56 -6.57
N GLU A 14 8.42 -14.26 -5.52
CA GLU A 14 9.26 -15.49 -5.55
C GLU A 14 10.80 -15.31 -5.64
N GLY A 15 11.56 -16.20 -4.98
CA GLY A 15 13.00 -16.38 -5.20
C GLY A 15 13.96 -16.54 -4.00
N GLY A 16 13.50 -16.53 -2.74
CA GLY A 16 14.36 -16.72 -1.55
C GLY A 16 13.65 -16.21 -0.29
N PRO A 17 14.05 -16.59 0.95
CA PRO A 17 13.22 -16.42 2.15
C PRO A 17 12.85 -14.95 2.33
N PRO A 18 11.60 -14.54 2.06
CA PRO A 18 11.21 -13.14 2.14
C PRO A 18 10.98 -12.81 3.62
N GLY A 19 11.51 -11.66 4.06
CA GLY A 19 11.57 -11.26 5.46
C GLY A 19 10.26 -11.45 6.24
N GLN A 20 10.41 -11.70 7.54
CA GLN A 20 9.36 -12.07 8.50
C GLN A 20 8.10 -11.19 8.50
N HIS A 21 8.12 -10.01 7.86
CA HIS A 21 7.10 -8.99 8.05
C HIS A 21 5.85 -9.15 7.18
N GLY A 22 5.95 -9.20 5.84
CA GLY A 22 4.74 -9.17 5.01
C GLY A 22 4.87 -9.15 3.49
N SER A 23 3.77 -8.77 2.83
CA SER A 23 3.64 -8.69 1.37
C SER A 23 2.86 -7.45 0.93
N VAL A 24 3.08 -6.96 -0.29
CA VAL A 24 2.31 -5.85 -0.89
C VAL A 24 1.44 -6.39 -2.02
N ALA A 25 0.15 -6.08 -1.96
CA ALA A 25 -0.84 -6.51 -2.93
C ALA A 25 -1.50 -5.33 -3.65
N PHE A 26 -1.73 -5.52 -4.95
CA PHE A 26 -2.37 -4.55 -5.83
C PHE A 26 -3.65 -5.14 -6.41
N ASN A 27 -4.66 -4.30 -6.60
CA ASN A 27 -5.73 -4.64 -7.54
C ASN A 27 -5.31 -4.34 -8.99
N GLY A 28 -6.08 -4.83 -9.96
CA GLY A 28 -5.76 -4.65 -11.38
C GLY A 28 -5.61 -3.19 -11.82
N ARG A 29 -6.41 -2.27 -11.26
CA ARG A 29 -6.35 -0.84 -11.57
C ARG A 29 -5.03 -0.22 -11.09
N HIS A 30 -4.68 -0.41 -9.82
CA HIS A 30 -3.47 0.15 -9.23
C HIS A 30 -2.20 -0.49 -9.80
N TRP A 31 -2.25 -1.77 -10.20
CA TRP A 31 -1.14 -2.40 -10.89
C TRP A 31 -0.88 -1.77 -12.27
N LYS A 32 -1.94 -1.50 -13.04
CA LYS A 32 -1.82 -0.75 -14.30
C LYS A 32 -1.24 0.65 -14.08
N MET A 33 -1.64 1.32 -13.00
CA MET A 33 -1.09 2.63 -12.62
C MET A 33 0.39 2.54 -12.28
N PHE A 34 0.79 1.56 -11.46
CA PHE A 34 2.19 1.30 -11.11
C PHE A 34 3.07 1.09 -12.35
N ASN A 35 2.58 0.34 -13.35
CA ASN A 35 3.33 0.10 -14.58
C ASN A 35 3.45 1.33 -15.49
N LYS A 36 2.58 2.34 -15.32
CA LYS A 36 2.62 3.61 -16.06
C LYS A 36 3.49 4.67 -15.40
N VAL A 37 3.94 4.45 -14.16
CA VAL A 37 4.91 5.32 -13.50
C VAL A 37 6.21 5.33 -14.31
N ASP A 38 6.90 6.47 -14.34
CA ASP A 38 8.22 6.56 -14.96
C ASP A 38 9.19 5.53 -14.37
N ALA A 39 10.16 5.08 -15.16
CA ALA A 39 11.02 3.98 -14.77
C ALA A 39 11.79 4.26 -13.46
N GLN A 40 12.21 5.51 -13.24
CA GLN A 40 12.99 5.90 -12.07
C GLN A 40 12.13 5.87 -10.79
N ALA A 41 10.97 6.51 -10.80
CA ALA A 41 10.07 6.50 -9.64
C ALA A 41 9.49 5.11 -9.38
N ARG A 42 9.25 4.32 -10.44
CA ARG A 42 8.83 2.92 -10.31
C ARG A 42 9.91 2.08 -9.62
N ALA A 43 11.17 2.23 -10.00
CA ALA A 43 12.28 1.52 -9.37
C ALA A 43 12.44 1.92 -7.89
N GLN A 44 12.25 3.21 -7.55
CA GLN A 44 12.25 3.69 -6.16
C GLN A 44 11.10 3.08 -5.34
N LEU A 45 9.88 3.06 -5.89
CA LEU A 45 8.73 2.44 -5.25
C LEU A 45 8.92 0.94 -5.07
N GLU A 46 9.42 0.24 -6.08
CA GLU A 46 9.71 -1.19 -6.01
C GLU A 46 10.74 -1.50 -4.93
N ALA A 47 11.82 -0.73 -4.86
CA ALA A 47 12.81 -0.86 -3.80
C ALA A 47 12.19 -0.62 -2.42
N ALA A 48 11.36 0.42 -2.26
CA ALA A 48 10.67 0.71 -1.01
C ALA A 48 9.70 -0.42 -0.60
N MET A 49 8.91 -0.96 -1.52
CA MET A 49 7.98 -2.06 -1.27
C MET A 49 8.71 -3.35 -0.90
N LYS A 50 9.85 -3.65 -1.56
CA LYS A 50 10.71 -4.78 -1.20
C LYS A 50 11.33 -4.61 0.19
N THR A 51 11.82 -3.41 0.53
CA THR A 51 12.30 -3.08 1.88
C THR A 51 11.20 -3.27 2.91
N TRP A 52 9.98 -2.77 2.65
CA TRP A 52 8.83 -2.95 3.53
C TRP A 52 8.49 -4.43 3.75
N CYS A 53 8.48 -5.24 2.69
CA CYS A 53 8.25 -6.68 2.83
C CYS A 53 9.31 -7.35 3.71
N ARG A 54 10.56 -6.86 3.65
CA ARG A 54 11.69 -7.46 4.35
C ARG A 54 11.80 -7.04 5.82
N PHE A 55 11.64 -5.76 6.11
CA PHE A 55 11.93 -5.17 7.42
C PHE A 55 10.70 -4.55 8.11
N GLY A 56 9.61 -4.37 7.37
CA GLY A 56 8.43 -3.65 7.85
C GLY A 56 8.59 -2.14 7.84
N PRO A 57 7.61 -1.41 8.41
CA PRO A 57 7.53 0.04 8.29
C PRO A 57 8.45 0.81 9.25
N MET A 58 8.92 0.19 10.34
CA MET A 58 9.70 0.88 11.38
C MET A 58 11.06 1.36 10.89
N ASP A 59 11.69 0.63 9.97
CA ASP A 59 13.02 0.94 9.44
C ASP A 59 12.97 1.78 8.15
N MET A 60 11.78 2.28 7.79
CA MET A 60 11.60 3.04 6.56
C MET A 60 11.57 4.54 6.84
N PRO A 61 12.34 5.35 6.08
CA PRO A 61 12.26 6.80 6.20
C PRO A 61 10.93 7.32 5.65
N ASP A 62 10.42 8.39 6.25
CA ASP A 62 9.22 9.15 5.83
C ASP A 62 9.25 9.63 4.37
N SER A 63 10.45 9.71 3.78
CA SER A 63 10.64 10.02 2.36
C SER A 63 10.22 8.89 1.42
N LYS A 64 10.13 7.64 1.91
CA LYS A 64 9.79 6.43 1.15
C LYS A 64 8.49 5.78 1.62
N PHE A 65 8.22 5.79 2.92
CA PHE A 65 7.00 5.25 3.50
C PHE A 65 6.56 6.13 4.66
N LYS A 66 5.30 6.59 4.65
CA LYS A 66 4.81 7.55 5.65
C LYS A 66 3.43 7.18 6.14
N PHE A 67 3.21 7.30 7.45
CA PHE A 67 1.88 7.28 8.04
C PHE A 67 1.12 8.59 7.72
N GLU A 68 -0.05 8.49 7.09
CA GLU A 68 -0.84 9.67 6.73
C GLU A 68 -1.96 9.95 7.72
N GLY A 69 -2.55 8.90 8.33
CA GLY A 69 -3.65 9.09 9.26
C GLY A 69 -4.37 7.81 9.68
N ARG A 70 -5.20 7.95 10.71
CA ARG A 70 -6.11 6.90 11.19
C ARG A 70 -7.53 7.41 11.12
N HIS A 71 -8.40 6.65 10.48
CA HIS A 71 -9.78 7.03 10.20
C HIS A 71 -10.74 5.97 10.73
N ARG A 72 -11.80 6.38 11.42
CA ARG A 72 -12.83 5.45 11.88
C ARG A 72 -13.92 5.31 10.81
N LYS A 73 -14.14 4.11 10.29
CA LYS A 73 -15.16 3.83 9.26
C LYS A 73 -15.69 2.41 9.40
N GLY A 74 -17.01 2.24 9.24
CA GLY A 74 -17.65 0.93 9.41
C GLY A 74 -17.38 0.28 10.78
N GLY A 75 -17.25 1.09 11.84
CA GLY A 75 -16.91 0.63 13.19
C GLY A 75 -15.43 0.33 13.43
N LYS A 76 -14.57 0.41 12.41
CA LYS A 76 -13.14 0.03 12.50
C LYS A 76 -12.21 1.22 12.39
N ASN A 77 -11.03 1.09 12.99
CA ASN A 77 -9.93 2.03 12.85
C ASN A 77 -9.06 1.62 11.66
N ILE A 78 -9.12 2.39 10.59
CA ILE A 78 -8.36 2.18 9.35
C ILE A 78 -7.13 3.06 9.40
N ARG A 79 -5.95 2.43 9.44
CA ARG A 79 -4.67 3.10 9.29
C ARG A 79 -4.35 3.23 7.80
N ILE A 80 -4.02 4.44 7.36
CA ILE A 80 -3.54 4.71 6.00
C ILE A 80 -2.07 5.10 6.07
N ASP A 81 -1.27 4.41 5.27
CA ASP A 81 0.12 4.74 5.03
C ASP A 81 0.35 4.89 3.51
N THR A 82 1.48 5.49 3.13
CA THR A 82 1.82 5.84 1.75
C THR A 82 3.22 5.39 1.39
N PHE A 83 3.36 4.68 0.27
CA PHE A 83 4.63 4.58 -0.44
C PHE A 83 4.85 5.82 -1.31
N LYS A 84 6.03 6.44 -1.18
CA LYS A 84 6.41 7.66 -1.88
C LYS A 84 7.50 7.33 -2.91
N GLY A 85 7.27 7.73 -4.16
CA GLY A 85 8.29 7.83 -5.20
C GLY A 85 8.40 9.29 -5.68
N TRP A 86 9.34 9.57 -6.57
CA TRP A 86 9.44 10.89 -7.19
C TRP A 86 8.13 11.29 -7.87
N GLN A 87 7.47 12.35 -7.38
CA GLN A 87 6.17 12.87 -7.85
C GLN A 87 5.00 11.85 -7.87
N VAL A 88 5.14 10.70 -7.21
CA VAL A 88 4.11 9.65 -7.18
C VAL A 88 3.89 9.10 -5.78
N ARG A 89 2.66 8.68 -5.50
CA ARG A 89 2.26 8.08 -4.23
C ARG A 89 1.31 6.92 -4.43
N PHE A 90 1.48 5.90 -3.60
CA PHE A 90 0.55 4.79 -3.47
C PHE A 90 0.10 4.68 -2.02
N TYR A 91 -1.18 4.90 -1.79
CA TYR A 91 -1.82 4.83 -0.47
C TYR A 91 -2.36 3.44 -0.24
N GLY A 92 -2.38 3.02 1.02
CA GLY A 92 -2.91 1.72 1.37
C GLY A 92 -3.10 1.51 2.86
N THR A 93 -3.54 0.31 3.18
CA THR A 93 -3.73 -0.14 4.56
C THR A 93 -3.11 -1.52 4.75
N THR A 94 -2.71 -1.84 5.98
CA THR A 94 -2.17 -3.15 6.31
C THR A 94 -3.25 -4.02 6.93
N ILE A 95 -3.44 -5.22 6.40
CA ILE A 95 -4.27 -6.27 7.00
C ILE A 95 -3.41 -7.46 7.42
N GLU A 96 -3.92 -8.33 8.29
CA GLU A 96 -3.21 -9.55 8.69
C GLU A 96 -3.86 -10.79 8.05
N VAL A 97 -3.10 -11.49 7.20
CA VAL A 97 -3.51 -12.73 6.55
C VAL A 97 -2.57 -13.84 7.00
N ASN A 98 -3.10 -14.89 7.64
CA ASN A 98 -2.31 -16.02 8.16
C ASN A 98 -1.11 -15.58 9.02
N ARG A 99 -1.33 -14.62 9.95
CA ARG A 99 -0.30 -14.03 10.83
C ARG A 99 0.81 -13.28 10.11
N LYS A 100 0.59 -12.88 8.85
CA LYS A 100 1.51 -12.07 8.06
C LYS A 100 0.86 -10.77 7.64
N ALA A 101 1.62 -9.67 7.67
CA ALA A 101 1.13 -8.39 7.22
C ALA A 101 0.96 -8.39 5.70
N VAL A 102 -0.15 -7.87 5.19
CA VAL A 102 -0.37 -7.63 3.77
C VAL A 102 -0.77 -6.17 3.59
N PHE A 103 0.07 -5.40 2.90
CA PHE A 103 -0.23 -4.04 2.52
C PHE A 103 -1.10 -4.03 1.26
N LEU A 104 -2.34 -3.57 1.39
CA LEU A 104 -3.28 -3.42 0.28
C LEU A 104 -3.18 -2.01 -0.28
N ILE A 105 -2.81 -1.90 -1.55
CA ILE A 105 -2.82 -0.62 -2.27
C ILE A 105 -4.27 -0.23 -2.60
N THR A 106 -4.75 0.87 -2.06
CA THR A 106 -6.16 1.30 -2.15
C THR A 106 -6.38 2.54 -2.99
N GLU A 107 -5.35 3.36 -3.21
CA GLU A 107 -5.41 4.51 -4.12
C GLU A 107 -4.00 4.88 -4.59
N ALA A 108 -3.90 5.60 -5.72
CA ALA A 108 -2.65 6.15 -6.21
C ALA A 108 -2.80 7.62 -6.65
N ASP A 109 -1.71 8.37 -6.52
CA ASP A 109 -1.56 9.71 -7.03
C ASP A 109 -0.28 9.74 -7.90
N LEU A 110 -0.47 9.77 -9.22
CA LEU A 110 0.61 9.71 -10.21
C LEU A 110 1.11 11.09 -10.65
N ALA A 111 0.47 12.17 -10.16
CA ALA A 111 0.77 13.53 -10.58
C ALA A 111 0.80 14.45 -9.36
N LYS A 112 1.56 14.03 -8.35
CA LYS A 112 1.65 14.75 -7.08
C LYS A 112 2.30 16.11 -7.32
N LYS A 113 1.51 17.19 -7.21
CA LYS A 113 1.97 18.58 -7.34
C LYS A 113 2.47 19.20 -6.03
N GLN A 114 2.16 18.62 -4.86
CA GLN A 114 2.44 19.19 -3.54
C GLN A 114 2.87 18.12 -2.53
N ASP A 115 3.73 18.45 -1.55
CA ASP A 115 4.23 17.46 -0.60
C ASP A 115 3.19 16.99 0.44
N ALA A 116 2.10 17.74 0.69
CA ALA A 116 0.99 17.23 1.50
C ALA A 116 0.17 16.17 0.74
N ALA A 117 -0.37 15.16 1.43
CA ALA A 117 -1.32 14.23 0.81
C ALA A 117 -2.60 14.98 0.40
N MET A 118 -3.11 14.70 -0.80
CA MET A 118 -4.38 15.29 -1.24
C MET A 118 -5.53 14.66 -0.44
N LYS A 119 -6.31 15.48 0.28
CA LYS A 119 -7.41 15.01 1.14
C LYS A 119 -8.37 14.07 0.40
N THR A 120 -8.75 14.41 -0.83
CA THR A 120 -9.63 13.57 -1.67
C THR A 120 -9.06 12.18 -1.96
N LYS A 121 -7.73 12.07 -2.12
CA LYS A 121 -7.05 10.78 -2.33
C LYS A 121 -6.99 9.96 -1.05
N LEU A 122 -6.78 10.60 0.08
CA LEU A 122 -6.86 9.93 1.39
C LEU A 122 -8.29 9.43 1.67
N ASP A 123 -9.30 10.26 1.45
CA ASP A 123 -10.70 9.88 1.68
C ASP A 123 -11.10 8.68 0.79
N ASN A 124 -10.69 8.66 -0.48
CA ASN A 124 -10.87 7.51 -1.37
C ASN A 124 -10.11 6.27 -0.88
N ALA A 125 -8.86 6.43 -0.44
CA ALA A 125 -8.06 5.34 0.10
C ALA A 125 -8.74 4.69 1.32
N VAL A 126 -9.34 5.51 2.21
CA VAL A 126 -10.09 5.06 3.38
C VAL A 126 -11.38 4.34 3.00
N GLU A 127 -12.15 4.86 2.03
CA GLU A 127 -13.36 4.19 1.52
C GLU A 127 -13.02 2.81 0.95
N VAL A 128 -12.05 2.75 0.05
CA VAL A 128 -11.63 1.49 -0.56
C VAL A 128 -11.08 0.53 0.51
N ALA A 129 -10.23 1.00 1.43
CA ALA A 129 -9.72 0.19 2.53
C ALA A 129 -10.85 -0.41 3.38
N SER A 130 -11.85 0.41 3.75
CA SER A 130 -13.01 -0.04 4.54
C SER A 130 -13.75 -1.19 3.87
N MET A 131 -14.04 -1.05 2.57
CA MET A 131 -14.70 -2.09 1.79
C MET A 131 -13.86 -3.36 1.69
N GLN A 132 -12.54 -3.24 1.47
CA GLN A 132 -11.67 -4.40 1.33
C GLN A 132 -11.46 -5.14 2.65
N ILE A 133 -11.34 -4.43 3.77
CA ILE A 133 -11.25 -5.04 5.11
C ILE A 133 -12.52 -5.84 5.42
N LYS A 134 -13.70 -5.31 5.08
CA LYS A 134 -14.96 -6.05 5.25
C LYS A 134 -14.96 -7.35 4.43
N LYS A 135 -14.58 -7.27 3.16
CA LYS A 135 -14.47 -8.45 2.27
C LYS A 135 -13.41 -9.47 2.73
N ALA A 136 -12.37 -9.02 3.43
CA ALA A 136 -11.31 -9.88 3.92
C ALA A 136 -11.72 -10.73 5.15
N GLU A 137 -12.81 -10.37 5.81
CA GLU A 137 -13.35 -11.07 6.98
C GLU A 137 -14.45 -12.07 6.63
N GLU A 138 -15.12 -11.88 5.48
CA GLU A 138 -16.08 -12.81 4.88
C GLU A 138 -15.36 -14.08 4.33
#